data_AF-N9KCD2-F1
#
_entry.id   AF-N9KCD2-F1
#
_cell.length_a   1.000
_cell.length_b   1.000
_cell.length_c   1.000
_cell.angle_alpha   90.00
_cell.angle_beta   90.00
_cell.angle_gamma   90.00
#
_symmetry.space_group_name_H-M   'P 1'
#
loop_
_entity.id
_entity.type
_entity.pdbx_description
1 polymer ?
#
loop_
_entity_poly.entity_id
_entity_poly.type
_entity_poly.pdbx_seq_one_letter_code
_entity_poly.pdbx_strand_id
1 'polypeptide(L)'
;MNKYDEKTIRAVQTESTIRIYQAYSHELANHVIKTASFRNNPFFKMTRMTWIKPSFLWMMYRSGWGMKEGKQQRILAIDITKEGFDWALNHSCSSHKPLNLSNEEWQKLKQETPVRVQWDPERDIHLNPLKYRTIQIGLSDVAVENYVNSWITDITDITQYTQEIRNLISSNKIEEAKILLPHEEIYLPNIYIDINNL
;
A
#
# COMPACT_ATOMS: atom_id res chain seq x y z
N MET A 1 6.79 22.00 13.26
CA MET A 1 6.98 20.65 12.68
C MET A 1 8.01 19.93 13.54
N ASN A 2 7.64 18.81 14.16
CA ASN A 2 8.60 17.99 14.88
C ASN A 2 9.62 17.47 13.84
N LYS A 3 10.91 17.37 14.17
CA LYS A 3 11.98 16.96 13.21
C LYS A 3 11.81 15.51 12.70
N TYR A 4 10.70 14.85 13.03
CA TYR A 4 10.44 13.41 12.94
C TYR A 4 9.09 13.07 12.27
N ASP A 5 8.55 13.98 11.45
CA ASP A 5 7.23 13.83 10.79
C ASP A 5 7.29 14.08 9.27
N GLU A 6 8.45 13.87 8.64
CA GLU A 6 8.57 13.99 7.19
C GLU A 6 7.66 12.96 6.49
N LYS A 7 6.67 13.46 5.74
CA LYS A 7 5.77 12.66 4.92
C LYS A 7 6.33 12.61 3.50
N THR A 8 6.73 11.42 3.07
CA THR A 8 7.20 11.20 1.69
C THR A 8 6.65 9.87 1.20
N ILE A 9 6.16 9.84 -0.03
CA ILE A 9 5.79 8.58 -0.69
C ILE A 9 7.06 8.01 -1.31
N ARG A 10 7.40 6.77 -0.97
CA ARG A 10 8.49 6.01 -1.60
C ARG A 10 7.92 4.74 -2.19
N ALA A 11 8.33 4.42 -3.41
CA ALA A 11 7.80 3.28 -4.15
C ALA A 11 8.78 2.82 -5.24
N VAL A 12 8.69 1.55 -5.62
CA VAL A 12 9.19 1.10 -6.92
C VAL A 12 8.29 1.71 -8.00
N GLN A 13 8.87 2.31 -9.02
CA GLN A 13 8.12 3.01 -10.07
C GLN A 13 8.85 2.97 -11.41
N THR A 14 8.08 3.14 -12.48
CA THR A 14 8.57 3.38 -13.84
C THR A 14 8.13 4.77 -14.31
N GLU A 15 8.27 5.08 -15.59
CA GLU A 15 7.70 6.31 -16.16
C GLU A 15 6.17 6.35 -16.03
N SER A 16 5.47 5.22 -16.14
CA SER A 16 4.00 5.15 -16.22
C SER A 16 3.33 4.40 -15.06
N THR A 17 4.07 3.63 -14.26
CA THR A 17 3.52 2.81 -13.18
C THR A 17 4.16 3.08 -11.83
N ILE A 18 3.42 2.75 -10.78
CA ILE A 18 3.88 2.69 -9.40
C ILE A 18 3.47 1.33 -8.81
N ARG A 19 4.39 0.71 -8.09
CA ARG A 19 4.14 -0.56 -7.41
C ARG A 19 3.51 -0.33 -6.05
N ILE A 20 2.50 -1.12 -5.75
CA ILE A 20 1.94 -1.26 -4.41
C ILE A 20 1.97 -2.73 -3.98
N TYR A 21 1.87 -2.95 -2.67
CA TYR A 21 1.90 -4.27 -2.08
C TYR A 21 0.64 -4.55 -1.28
N GLN A 22 0.15 -5.79 -1.39
CA GLN A 22 -0.99 -6.30 -0.63
C GLN A 22 -0.72 -7.73 -0.14
N ALA A 23 -1.38 -8.13 0.95
CA ALA A 23 -1.34 -9.50 1.43
C ALA A 23 -2.74 -10.13 1.41
N TYR A 24 -2.78 -11.38 0.95
CA TYR A 24 -4.02 -12.12 0.74
C TYR A 24 -3.90 -13.59 1.17
N SER A 25 -5.04 -14.29 1.21
CA SER A 25 -5.07 -15.74 1.44
C SER A 25 -4.59 -16.48 0.18
N HIS A 26 -4.27 -17.76 0.33
CA HIS A 26 -3.89 -18.61 -0.80
C HIS A 26 -4.96 -18.64 -1.90
N GLU A 27 -6.24 -18.77 -1.55
CA GLU A 27 -7.34 -18.90 -2.51
C GLU A 27 -7.52 -17.64 -3.35
N LEU A 28 -7.47 -16.47 -2.70
CA LEU A 28 -7.58 -15.19 -3.38
C LEU A 28 -6.38 -14.96 -4.31
N ALA A 29 -5.15 -15.14 -3.80
CA ALA A 29 -3.95 -14.96 -4.59
C ALA A 29 -3.86 -15.94 -5.76
N ASN A 30 -4.18 -17.22 -5.56
CA ASN A 30 -4.19 -18.22 -6.63
C ASN A 30 -5.13 -17.84 -7.76
N HIS A 31 -6.32 -17.31 -7.43
CA HIS A 31 -7.25 -16.84 -8.45
C HIS A 31 -6.68 -15.66 -9.22
N VAL A 32 -6.17 -14.64 -8.51
CA VAL A 32 -5.60 -13.43 -9.14
C VAL A 32 -4.43 -13.77 -10.05
N ILE A 33 -3.52 -14.65 -9.63
CA ILE A 33 -2.36 -15.05 -10.44
C ILE A 33 -2.80 -15.83 -11.68
N LYS A 34 -3.85 -16.65 -11.57
CA LYS A 34 -4.37 -17.40 -12.72
C LYS A 34 -5.07 -16.51 -13.75
N THR A 35 -5.76 -15.46 -13.30
CA THR A 35 -6.58 -14.59 -14.16
C THR A 35 -5.93 -13.25 -14.50
N ALA A 36 -4.79 -12.95 -13.89
CA ALA A 36 -4.17 -11.62 -13.87
C ALA A 36 -5.17 -10.50 -13.44
N SER A 37 -6.15 -10.82 -12.59
CA SER A 37 -7.19 -9.86 -12.23
C SER A 37 -7.91 -10.20 -10.91
N PHE A 38 -8.34 -9.17 -10.20
CA PHE A 38 -9.27 -9.30 -9.06
C PHE A 38 -10.74 -9.43 -9.50
N ARG A 39 -11.05 -9.16 -10.77
CA ARG A 39 -12.42 -9.27 -11.30
C ARG A 39 -12.95 -10.69 -11.12
N ASN A 40 -14.21 -10.79 -10.69
CA ASN A 40 -14.92 -12.07 -10.47
C ASN A 40 -14.23 -13.02 -9.47
N ASN A 41 -13.28 -12.52 -8.66
CA ASN A 41 -12.66 -13.31 -7.62
C ASN A 41 -13.62 -13.43 -6.42
N PRO A 42 -14.13 -14.65 -6.09
CA PRO A 42 -15.13 -14.83 -5.04
C PRO A 42 -14.59 -14.52 -3.63
N PHE A 43 -13.27 -14.45 -3.46
CA PHE A 43 -12.61 -14.13 -2.20
C PHE A 43 -12.34 -12.63 -2.02
N PHE A 44 -12.44 -11.85 -3.10
CA PHE A 44 -12.27 -10.40 -3.08
C PHE A 44 -13.64 -9.71 -2.97
N LYS A 45 -13.78 -8.78 -2.02
CA LYS A 45 -15.05 -8.07 -1.78
C LYS A 45 -14.93 -6.62 -2.23
N MET A 46 -15.56 -6.28 -3.35
CA MET A 46 -15.60 -4.89 -3.88
C MET A 46 -16.19 -3.89 -2.87
N THR A 47 -17.09 -4.34 -2.00
CA THR A 47 -17.75 -3.51 -0.97
C THR A 47 -16.88 -3.24 0.26
N ARG A 48 -15.70 -3.86 0.38
CA ARG A 48 -14.79 -3.62 1.50
C ARG A 48 -13.68 -2.67 1.08
N MET A 49 -13.33 -1.80 2.01
CA MET A 49 -12.17 -0.94 1.84
C MET A 49 -10.91 -1.78 1.57
N THR A 50 -10.22 -1.46 0.50
CA THR A 50 -9.02 -2.16 0.02
C THR A 50 -7.81 -1.28 0.28
N TRP A 51 -6.90 -1.74 1.16
CA TRP A 51 -5.70 -0.98 1.53
C TRP A 51 -4.51 -1.34 0.64
N ILE A 52 -3.93 -0.34 -0.01
CA ILE A 52 -2.69 -0.42 -0.81
C ILE A 52 -1.54 0.27 -0.07
N LYS A 53 -0.32 -0.25 -0.24
CA LYS A 53 0.90 0.27 0.41
C LYS A 53 2.04 0.32 -0.60
N PRO A 54 2.59 1.49 -0.93
CA PRO A 54 3.74 1.58 -1.82
C PRO A 54 5.05 1.12 -1.15
N SER A 55 5.16 1.24 0.17
CA SER A 55 6.35 0.77 0.92
C SER A 55 6.30 -0.73 1.22
N PHE A 56 7.36 -1.43 0.82
CA PHE A 56 7.57 -2.85 1.00
C PHE A 56 7.74 -3.21 2.47
N LEU A 57 8.64 -2.54 3.20
CA LEU A 57 8.88 -2.86 4.61
C LEU A 57 7.69 -2.49 5.49
N TRP A 58 6.94 -1.44 5.12
CA TRP A 58 5.65 -1.17 5.74
C TRP A 58 4.66 -2.32 5.50
N MET A 59 4.57 -2.82 4.27
CA MET A 59 3.75 -3.99 3.98
C MET A 59 4.21 -5.23 4.76
N MET A 60 5.52 -5.46 4.89
CA MET A 60 6.06 -6.61 5.64
C MET A 60 5.76 -6.52 7.13
N TYR A 61 5.81 -5.33 7.72
CA TYR A 61 5.33 -5.12 9.08
C TYR A 61 3.83 -5.43 9.21
N ARG A 62 3.02 -5.00 8.23
CA ARG A 62 1.56 -5.20 8.25
C ARG A 62 1.16 -6.66 8.04
N SER A 63 1.86 -7.42 7.20
CA SER A 63 1.62 -8.84 6.98
C SER A 63 2.39 -9.76 7.94
N GLY A 64 3.37 -9.23 8.69
CA GLY A 64 4.33 -10.05 9.43
C GLY A 64 5.13 -10.95 8.50
N TRP A 65 5.63 -10.40 7.38
CA TRP A 65 6.32 -11.14 6.32
C TRP A 65 5.49 -12.28 5.69
N GLY A 66 4.16 -12.14 5.68
CA GLY A 66 3.25 -13.20 5.21
C GLY A 66 3.07 -14.36 6.19
N MET A 67 3.58 -14.23 7.44
CA MET A 67 3.52 -15.30 8.44
C MET A 67 2.34 -15.17 9.41
N LYS A 68 1.54 -14.10 9.31
CA LYS A 68 0.36 -13.95 10.16
C LYS A 68 -0.67 -15.03 9.84
N GLU A 69 -1.20 -15.67 10.88
CA GLU A 69 -2.27 -16.65 10.76
C GLU A 69 -3.49 -16.05 10.05
N GLY A 70 -4.14 -16.84 9.20
CA GLY A 70 -5.33 -16.43 8.44
C GLY A 70 -5.01 -15.87 7.04
N LYS A 71 -5.70 -14.80 6.63
CA LYS A 71 -5.85 -14.39 5.21
C LYS A 71 -4.72 -13.51 4.65
N GLN A 72 -3.51 -13.55 5.21
CA GLN A 72 -2.38 -12.70 4.77
C GLN A 72 -1.10 -13.53 4.55
N GLN A 73 -1.22 -14.64 3.83
CA GLN A 73 -0.14 -15.62 3.60
C GLN A 73 0.64 -15.35 2.31
N ARG A 74 0.03 -14.64 1.36
CA ARG A 74 0.59 -14.37 0.03
C ARG A 74 0.83 -12.89 -0.14
N ILE A 75 2.02 -12.52 -0.57
CA ILE A 75 2.40 -11.12 -0.82
C ILE A 75 2.38 -10.88 -2.32
N LEU A 76 1.51 -9.97 -2.75
CA LEU A 76 1.43 -9.56 -4.15
C LEU A 76 2.08 -8.18 -4.31
N ALA A 77 2.99 -8.09 -5.28
CA ALA A 77 3.41 -6.83 -5.89
C ALA A 77 2.46 -6.54 -7.06
N ILE A 78 1.84 -5.37 -7.03
CA ILE A 78 0.82 -4.98 -7.99
C ILE A 78 1.25 -3.64 -8.57
N ASP A 79 1.49 -3.61 -9.88
CA ASP A 79 1.79 -2.38 -10.58
C ASP A 79 0.48 -1.74 -11.03
N ILE A 80 0.34 -0.47 -10.70
CA ILE A 80 -0.81 0.35 -11.11
C ILE A 80 -0.35 1.58 -11.89
N THR A 81 -1.22 2.12 -12.73
CA THR A 81 -0.93 3.37 -13.44
C THR A 81 -0.69 4.52 -12.45
N LYS A 82 0.30 5.37 -12.75
CA LYS A 82 0.54 6.60 -11.97
C LYS A 82 -0.67 7.53 -11.99
N GLU A 83 -1.38 7.60 -13.12
CA GLU A 83 -2.65 8.34 -13.22
C GLU A 83 -3.69 7.84 -12.21
N GLY A 84 -3.85 6.52 -12.07
CA GLY A 84 -4.78 5.94 -11.09
C GLY A 84 -4.37 6.22 -9.66
N PHE A 85 -3.06 6.17 -9.36
CA PHE A 85 -2.53 6.50 -8.05
C PHE A 85 -2.71 8.00 -7.72
N ASP A 86 -2.41 8.90 -8.66
CA ASP A 86 -2.61 10.34 -8.51
C ASP A 86 -4.10 10.68 -8.34
N TRP A 87 -4.98 10.02 -9.10
CA TRP A 87 -6.42 10.11 -8.90
C TRP A 87 -6.79 9.71 -7.48
N ALA A 88 -6.27 8.62 -6.95
CA ALA A 88 -6.57 8.17 -5.59
C ALA A 88 -6.14 9.20 -4.54
N LEU A 89 -4.95 9.80 -4.69
CA LEU A 89 -4.48 10.86 -3.80
C LEU A 89 -5.39 12.10 -3.87
N ASN A 90 -5.83 12.50 -5.07
CA ASN A 90 -6.69 13.67 -5.27
C ASN A 90 -8.11 13.50 -4.72
N HIS A 91 -8.57 12.25 -4.61
CA HIS A 91 -9.90 11.91 -4.10
C HIS A 91 -9.83 11.32 -2.69
N SER A 92 -8.85 11.77 -1.89
CA SER A 92 -8.60 11.26 -0.55
C SER A 92 -8.86 12.28 0.56
N CYS A 93 -9.16 11.74 1.73
CA CYS A 93 -9.14 12.48 2.99
C CYS A 93 -8.42 11.64 4.05
N SER A 94 -7.99 12.28 5.13
CA SER A 94 -7.25 11.61 6.21
C SER A 94 -8.04 10.46 6.84
N SER A 95 -7.42 9.41 7.35
CA SER A 95 -8.14 8.38 8.12
C SER A 95 -8.52 8.86 9.53
N HIS A 96 -7.85 9.92 10.01
CA HIS A 96 -8.07 10.53 11.30
C HIS A 96 -8.92 11.80 11.17
N LYS A 97 -9.78 12.06 12.16
CA LYS A 97 -10.59 13.29 12.19
C LYS A 97 -9.68 14.51 12.34
N PRO A 98 -9.73 15.49 11.41
CA PRO A 98 -9.06 16.78 11.61
C PRO A 98 -9.57 17.50 12.86
N LEU A 99 -8.69 18.22 13.55
CA LEU A 99 -9.06 18.94 14.78
C LEU A 99 -10.08 20.05 14.53
N ASN A 100 -10.06 20.64 13.34
CA ASN A 100 -10.91 21.75 12.92
C ASN A 100 -12.30 21.33 12.42
N LEU A 101 -12.58 20.03 12.25
CA LEU A 101 -13.89 19.56 11.81
C LEU A 101 -14.73 19.06 12.99
N SER A 102 -16.03 19.36 12.97
CA SER A 102 -17.01 18.69 13.82
C SER A 102 -17.16 17.21 13.46
N ASN A 103 -17.83 16.44 14.31
CA ASN A 103 -18.09 15.03 14.03
C ASN A 103 -19.01 14.86 12.81
N GLU A 104 -19.99 15.73 12.62
CA GLU A 104 -20.94 15.67 11.50
C GLU A 104 -20.25 16.00 10.18
N GLU A 105 -19.47 17.09 10.12
CA GLU A 105 -18.67 17.45 8.94
C GLU A 105 -17.67 16.34 8.60
N TRP A 106 -17.07 15.71 9.61
CA TRP A 106 -16.15 14.61 9.40
C TRP A 106 -16.83 13.36 8.81
N GLN A 107 -18.02 13.01 9.31
CA GLN A 107 -18.78 11.89 8.75
C GLN A 107 -19.20 12.17 7.31
N LYS A 108 -19.66 13.39 7.02
CA LYS A 108 -20.02 13.82 5.67
C LYS A 108 -18.82 13.74 4.72
N LEU A 109 -17.68 14.33 5.09
CA LEU A 109 -16.46 14.29 4.28
C LEU A 109 -16.01 12.85 4.00
N LYS A 110 -16.08 11.96 4.99
CA LYS A 110 -15.80 10.54 4.77
C LYS A 110 -16.77 9.92 3.76
N GLN A 111 -18.06 10.17 3.87
CA GLN A 111 -19.05 9.59 2.95
C GLN A 111 -18.87 10.11 1.51
N GLU A 112 -18.44 11.36 1.35
CA GLU A 112 -18.24 11.99 0.03
C GLU A 112 -16.89 11.64 -0.60
N THR A 113 -15.94 11.10 0.17
CA THR A 113 -14.58 10.83 -0.29
C THR A 113 -14.34 9.33 -0.43
N PRO A 114 -14.02 8.80 -1.61
CA PRO A 114 -13.86 7.35 -1.82
C PRO A 114 -12.50 6.82 -1.36
N VAL A 115 -11.53 7.68 -0.99
CA VAL A 115 -10.19 7.28 -0.56
C VAL A 115 -9.86 7.77 0.85
N ARG A 116 -9.17 6.93 1.63
CA ARG A 116 -8.58 7.28 2.94
C ARG A 116 -7.07 7.23 2.87
N VAL A 117 -6.40 8.23 3.43
CA VAL A 117 -4.95 8.24 3.59
C VAL A 117 -4.60 8.14 5.07
N GLN A 118 -3.64 7.28 5.39
CA GLN A 118 -3.05 7.23 6.72
C GLN A 118 -1.53 7.27 6.59
N TRP A 119 -0.92 8.12 7.40
CA TRP A 119 0.52 8.20 7.57
C TRP A 119 0.95 7.48 8.85
N ASP A 120 1.81 6.48 8.70
CA ASP A 120 2.37 5.70 9.79
C ASP A 120 3.89 5.89 9.84
N PRO A 121 4.59 5.58 10.95
CA PRO A 121 6.05 5.54 10.90
C PRO A 121 6.50 4.51 9.85
N GLU A 122 7.54 4.80 9.08
CA GLU A 122 8.19 3.81 8.23
C GLU A 122 8.91 2.74 9.07
N ARG A 123 9.41 1.68 8.43
CA ARG A 123 10.05 0.53 9.05
C ARG A 123 11.46 0.34 8.49
N ASP A 124 12.39 0.03 9.38
CA ASP A 124 13.68 -0.52 8.97
C ASP A 124 13.56 -2.01 8.61
N ILE A 125 14.67 -2.62 8.20
CA ILE A 125 14.72 -4.04 7.82
C ILE A 125 14.36 -5.00 8.98
N HIS A 126 14.52 -4.55 10.22
CA HIS A 126 14.13 -5.28 11.43
C HIS A 126 12.69 -4.96 11.87
N LEU A 127 11.97 -4.16 11.09
CA LEU A 127 10.63 -3.66 11.35
C LEU A 127 10.52 -2.74 12.58
N ASN A 128 11.61 -2.10 12.99
CA ASN A 128 11.55 -1.02 13.99
C ASN A 128 10.99 0.25 13.34
N PRO A 129 10.25 1.09 14.10
CA PRO A 129 9.75 2.35 13.59
C PRO A 129 10.88 3.35 13.29
N LEU A 130 10.82 3.97 12.12
CA LEU A 130 11.71 5.06 11.72
C LEU A 130 11.09 6.43 12.01
N LYS A 131 11.94 7.46 11.91
CA LYS A 131 11.63 8.87 12.23
C LYS A 131 11.01 9.66 11.06
N TYR A 132 10.56 8.96 10.04
CA TYR A 132 9.85 9.53 8.91
C TYR A 132 8.63 8.65 8.59
N ARG A 133 7.69 9.20 7.82
CA ARG A 133 6.39 8.58 7.59
C ARG A 133 6.32 7.85 6.26
N THR A 134 5.44 6.87 6.23
CA THR A 134 5.04 6.11 5.04
C THR A 134 3.52 6.12 4.93
N ILE A 135 3.01 5.98 3.71
CA ILE A 135 1.59 6.11 3.42
C ILE A 135 0.93 4.73 3.28
N GLN A 136 -0.30 4.60 3.76
CA GLN A 136 -1.23 3.57 3.29
C GLN A 136 -2.52 4.23 2.81
N ILE A 137 -3.09 3.68 1.75
CA ILE A 137 -4.23 4.27 1.04
C ILE A 137 -5.36 3.25 1.02
N GLY A 138 -6.50 3.60 1.61
CA GLY A 138 -7.71 2.78 1.65
C GLY A 138 -8.67 3.20 0.56
N LEU A 139 -8.94 2.31 -0.38
CA LEU A 139 -9.86 2.53 -1.51
C LEU A 139 -11.25 1.99 -1.15
N SER A 140 -12.30 2.76 -1.41
CA SER A 140 -13.71 2.37 -1.26
C SER A 140 -14.52 2.76 -2.50
N ASP A 141 -15.68 2.12 -2.67
CA ASP A 141 -16.67 2.45 -3.70
C ASP A 141 -16.05 2.55 -5.10
N VAL A 142 -16.26 3.67 -5.78
CA VAL A 142 -15.72 3.94 -7.13
C VAL A 142 -14.19 3.80 -7.21
N ALA A 143 -13.45 4.03 -6.12
CA ALA A 143 -12.00 3.85 -6.12
C ALA A 143 -11.60 2.37 -6.22
N VAL A 144 -12.35 1.46 -5.59
CA VAL A 144 -12.09 0.00 -5.71
C VAL A 144 -12.47 -0.47 -7.11
N GLU A 145 -13.57 0.05 -7.68
CA GLU A 145 -13.98 -0.25 -9.04
C GLU A 145 -12.90 0.18 -10.05
N ASN A 146 -12.42 1.42 -9.97
CA ASN A 146 -11.35 1.91 -10.84
C ASN A 146 -10.04 1.13 -10.65
N TYR A 147 -9.68 0.81 -9.40
CA TYR A 147 -8.50 0.00 -9.11
C TYR A 147 -8.55 -1.35 -9.81
N VAL A 148 -9.63 -2.10 -9.61
CA VAL A 148 -9.78 -3.46 -10.16
C VAL A 148 -9.96 -3.44 -11.68
N ASN A 149 -10.61 -2.42 -12.22
CA ASN A 149 -11.01 -2.42 -13.62
C ASN A 149 -10.07 -1.64 -14.55
N SER A 150 -9.26 -0.72 -14.04
CA SER A 150 -8.59 0.26 -14.90
C SER A 150 -7.16 0.56 -14.49
N TRP A 151 -6.80 0.50 -13.20
CA TRP A 151 -5.48 0.93 -12.76
C TRP A 151 -4.43 -0.16 -12.79
N ILE A 152 -4.80 -1.41 -12.50
CA ILE A 152 -3.84 -2.52 -12.43
C ILE A 152 -3.31 -2.86 -13.82
N THR A 153 -1.99 -2.86 -13.95
CA THR A 153 -1.28 -3.22 -15.18
C THR A 153 -0.56 -4.56 -15.07
N ASP A 154 -0.08 -4.92 -13.87
CA ASP A 154 0.57 -6.20 -13.61
C ASP A 154 0.38 -6.69 -12.17
N ILE A 155 0.42 -8.01 -11.96
CA ILE A 155 0.34 -8.64 -10.65
C ILE A 155 1.35 -9.78 -10.57
N THR A 156 2.34 -9.61 -9.69
CA THR A 156 3.37 -10.61 -9.41
C THR A 156 3.21 -11.14 -7.98
N ASP A 157 3.17 -12.46 -7.82
CA ASP A 157 3.31 -13.08 -6.51
C ASP A 157 4.78 -13.13 -6.09
N ILE A 158 5.12 -12.34 -5.07
CA ILE A 158 6.48 -12.21 -4.53
C ILE A 158 6.63 -12.93 -3.18
N THR A 159 5.77 -13.90 -2.88
CA THR A 159 5.79 -14.62 -1.60
C THR A 159 7.12 -15.32 -1.35
N GLN A 160 7.65 -16.04 -2.34
CA GLN A 160 8.94 -16.74 -2.19
C GLN A 160 10.11 -15.75 -2.00
N TYR A 161 10.15 -14.68 -2.81
CA TYR A 161 11.12 -13.60 -2.69
C TYR A 161 11.08 -12.94 -1.30
N THR A 162 9.88 -12.70 -0.77
CA THR A 162 9.69 -12.17 0.58
C THR A 162 10.23 -13.13 1.66
N GLN A 163 9.99 -14.43 1.49
CA GLN A 163 10.49 -15.46 2.40
C GLN A 163 12.02 -15.55 2.37
N GLU A 164 12.64 -15.40 1.20
CA GLU A 164 14.08 -15.35 1.04
C GLU A 164 14.71 -14.20 1.84
N ILE A 165 14.20 -12.98 1.67
CA ILE A 165 14.65 -11.81 2.44
C ILE A 165 14.50 -12.06 3.95
N ARG A 166 13.34 -12.57 4.38
CA ARG A 166 13.10 -12.90 5.79
C ARG A 166 14.09 -13.93 6.32
N ASN A 167 14.41 -14.97 5.54
CA ASN A 167 15.34 -16.02 5.94
C ASN A 167 16.77 -15.50 6.08
N LEU A 168 17.20 -14.59 5.18
CA LEU A 168 18.48 -13.90 5.30
C LEU A 168 18.54 -13.07 6.58
N ILE A 169 17.49 -12.28 6.87
CA ILE A 169 17.39 -11.49 8.11
C ILE A 169 17.47 -12.40 9.34
N SER A 170 16.72 -13.51 9.34
CA SER A 170 16.69 -14.47 10.45
C SER A 170 18.03 -15.19 10.64
N SER A 171 18.84 -15.28 9.58
CA SER A 171 20.20 -15.84 9.60
C SER A 171 21.28 -14.79 9.83
N ASN A 172 20.91 -13.56 10.21
CA ASN A 172 21.79 -12.41 10.43
C ASN A 172 22.62 -11.99 9.19
N LYS A 173 22.16 -12.34 7.98
CA LYS A 173 22.77 -11.98 6.69
C LYS A 173 22.18 -10.66 6.16
N ILE A 174 22.36 -9.59 6.94
CA ILE A 174 21.65 -8.31 6.70
C ILE A 174 22.06 -7.63 5.40
N GLU A 175 23.33 -7.67 5.02
CA GLU A 175 23.78 -7.04 3.77
C GLU A 175 23.24 -7.78 2.53
N GLU A 176 23.19 -9.11 2.56
CA GLU A 176 22.53 -9.92 1.52
C GLU A 176 21.03 -9.57 1.42
N ALA A 177 20.35 -9.44 2.57
CA ALA A 177 18.94 -9.08 2.60
C ALA A 177 18.68 -7.67 2.06
N LYS A 178 19.55 -6.70 2.35
CA LYS A 178 19.44 -5.32 1.84
C LYS A 178 19.59 -5.25 0.32
N ILE A 179 20.49 -6.03 -0.26
CA ILE A 179 20.66 -6.11 -1.73
C ILE A 179 19.37 -6.60 -2.39
N LEU A 180 18.65 -7.51 -1.73
CA LEU A 180 17.39 -8.00 -2.24
C LEU A 180 16.22 -7.05 -2.01
N LEU A 181 16.30 -6.03 -1.15
CA LEU A 181 15.16 -5.12 -0.95
C LEU A 181 14.81 -4.36 -2.25
N PRO A 182 13.51 -4.10 -2.51
CA PRO A 182 13.12 -3.33 -3.67
C PRO A 182 13.70 -1.90 -3.60
N HIS A 183 14.15 -1.39 -4.74
CA HIS A 183 14.66 -0.03 -4.86
C HIS A 183 13.49 0.97 -4.93
N GLU A 184 13.13 1.53 -3.79
CA GLU A 184 12.04 2.49 -3.66
C GLU A 184 12.56 3.93 -3.74
N GLU A 185 12.09 4.68 -4.74
CA GLU A 185 12.43 6.08 -4.95
C GLU A 185 11.30 7.00 -4.50
N ILE A 186 11.60 8.28 -4.29
CA ILE A 186 10.59 9.28 -3.95
C ILE A 186 9.59 9.40 -5.11
N TYR A 187 8.31 9.23 -4.81
CA TYR A 187 7.22 9.49 -5.74
C TYR A 187 6.74 10.93 -5.58
N LEU A 188 6.77 11.68 -6.68
CA LEU A 188 6.23 13.03 -6.78
C LEU A 188 4.95 13.00 -7.61
N PRO A 189 3.77 13.19 -7.01
CA PRO A 189 2.51 13.24 -7.76
C PRO A 189 2.54 14.36 -8.82
N ASN A 190 1.92 14.14 -9.98
CA ASN A 190 1.85 15.15 -11.06
C ASN A 190 0.90 16.32 -10.76
N ILE A 191 0.42 16.40 -9.53
CA ILE A 191 -0.57 17.35 -9.04
C ILE A 191 -0.05 17.98 -7.76
N TYR A 192 -0.36 19.26 -7.57
CA TYR A 192 -0.02 19.98 -6.35
C TYR A 192 -0.96 19.54 -5.22
N ILE A 193 -0.71 18.35 -4.67
CA ILE A 193 -1.32 17.89 -3.44
C ILE A 193 -0.37 18.24 -2.31
N ASP A 194 -0.84 19.03 -1.35
CA ASP A 194 -0.12 19.17 -0.10
C ASP A 194 -0.27 17.87 0.71
N ILE A 195 0.66 16.94 0.49
CA ILE A 195 0.72 15.65 1.19
C ILE A 195 0.81 15.82 2.71
N ASN A 196 1.18 17.01 3.21
CA ASN A 196 1.17 17.29 4.64
C ASN A 196 -0.26 17.43 5.20
N ASN A 197 -1.21 17.84 4.36
CA ASN A 197 -2.62 17.99 4.71
C ASN A 197 -3.45 16.71 4.47
N LEU A 198 -2.85 15.66 3.92
CA LEU A 198 -3.40 14.30 3.88
C LEU A 198 -3.20 13.55 5.21
#